data_AF-A0A418ZPP9-F1
#
_entry.id   AF-A0A418ZPP9-F1
#
_cell.length_a   1.000
_cell.length_b   1.000
_cell.length_c   1.000
_cell.angle_alpha   90.00
_cell.angle_beta   90.00
_cell.angle_gamma   90.00
#
_symmetry.space_group_name_H-M   'P 1'
#
loop_
_entity.id
_entity.type
_entity.pdbx_description
1 polymer ?
#
loop_
_entity_poly.entity_id
_entity_poly.type
_entity_poly.pdbx_seq_one_letter_code
_entity_poly.pdbx_strand_id
1 'polypeptide(L)'
;MTDKPALRAQALAARAAGGDAAALDRHLRAALAPHAGAALAGYWPIRDEADPRPAMRAHDGPLLLPVVTARDHPLTFRLWRGEPLEPGPLGTAPVSYTRL
;
A
#
# COMPACT_ATOMS: atom_id res chain seq x y z
N MET A 1 7.99 -7.17 28.79
CA MET A 1 8.44 -6.86 27.41
C MET A 1 7.61 -7.68 26.46
N THR A 2 6.94 -7.05 25.51
CA THR A 2 6.13 -7.75 24.51
C THR A 2 7.03 -8.47 23.51
N ASP A 3 6.82 -9.77 23.29
CA ASP A 3 7.55 -10.58 22.32
C ASP A 3 7.09 -10.23 20.89
N LYS A 4 7.83 -9.31 20.25
CA LYS A 4 7.56 -8.82 18.89
C LYS A 4 7.56 -9.96 17.86
N PRO A 5 8.52 -10.90 17.85
CA PRO A 5 8.47 -12.09 17.00
C PRO A 5 7.17 -12.90 17.16
N ALA A 6 6.77 -13.23 18.39
CA ALA A 6 5.57 -14.03 18.64
C ALA A 6 4.30 -13.32 18.14
N LEU A 7 4.15 -12.03 18.44
CA LEU A 7 3.02 -11.25 17.93
C LEU A 7 3.00 -11.12 16.41
N ARG A 8 4.17 -11.04 15.76
CA ARG A 8 4.26 -10.99 14.30
C ARG A 8 3.78 -12.30 13.67
N ALA A 9 4.19 -13.44 14.22
CA ALA A 9 3.74 -14.75 13.75
C ALA A 9 2.22 -14.90 13.91
N GLN A 10 1.67 -14.51 15.06
CA GLN A 10 0.23 -14.54 15.30
C GLN A 10 -0.56 -13.65 14.32
N ALA A 11 -0.07 -12.43 14.05
CA ALA A 11 -0.71 -11.53 13.11
C ALA A 11 -0.71 -12.07 11.67
N LEU A 12 0.40 -12.68 11.22
CA LEU A 12 0.49 -13.32 9.90
C LEU A 12 -0.48 -14.52 9.79
N ALA A 13 -0.55 -15.36 10.82
CA ALA A 13 -1.50 -16.48 10.84
C ALA A 13 -2.96 -16.01 10.75
N ALA A 14 -3.31 -14.93 11.46
CA ALA A 14 -4.64 -14.35 11.40
C ALA A 14 -4.98 -13.77 10.02
N ARG A 15 -4.03 -13.13 9.34
CA ARG A 15 -4.22 -12.61 7.97
C ARG A 15 -4.41 -13.72 6.95
N ALA A 16 -3.63 -14.78 7.07
CA ALA A 16 -3.75 -15.95 6.21
C ALA A 16 -5.13 -16.64 6.32
N ALA A 17 -5.82 -16.50 7.46
CA ALA A 17 -7.19 -16.99 7.64
C ALA A 17 -8.25 -16.17 6.86
N GLY A 18 -7.86 -15.04 6.26
CA GLY A 18 -8.72 -14.20 5.44
C GLY A 18 -9.44 -13.10 6.23
N GLY A 19 -10.32 -12.38 5.53
CA GLY A 19 -11.08 -11.27 6.09
C GLY A 19 -12.14 -10.76 5.12
N ASP A 20 -12.93 -9.79 5.57
CA ASP A 20 -13.97 -9.16 4.75
C ASP A 20 -13.36 -8.02 3.90
N ALA A 21 -12.96 -8.35 2.67
CA ALA A 21 -12.40 -7.39 1.72
C ALA A 21 -13.40 -6.27 1.35
N ALA A 22 -14.70 -6.56 1.34
CA ALA A 22 -15.73 -5.58 1.02
C ALA A 22 -15.92 -4.59 2.17
N ALA A 23 -15.89 -5.07 3.43
CA ALA A 23 -15.86 -4.19 4.58
C ALA A 23 -14.60 -3.32 4.59
N LEU A 24 -13.44 -3.89 4.29
CA LEU A 24 -12.20 -3.14 4.23
C LEU A 24 -12.26 -1.97 3.24
N ASP A 25 -12.69 -2.24 2.00
CA ASP A 25 -12.85 -1.19 0.99
C ASP A 25 -13.86 -0.11 1.43
N ARG A 26 -15.03 -0.53 1.95
CA ARG A 26 -16.05 0.40 2.45
C ARG A 26 -15.53 1.30 3.56
N HIS A 27 -14.84 0.72 4.55
CA HIS A 27 -14.32 1.47 5.69
C HIS A 27 -13.16 2.39 5.28
N LEU A 28 -12.27 1.94 4.40
CA LEU A 28 -11.17 2.77 3.91
C LEU A 28 -11.69 3.96 3.09
N ARG A 29 -12.67 3.75 2.19
CA ARG A 29 -13.32 4.85 1.46
C ARG A 29 -13.96 5.87 2.40
N ALA A 30 -14.68 5.41 3.43
CA ALA A 30 -15.30 6.30 4.41
C ALA A 30 -14.26 7.13 5.17
N ALA A 31 -13.12 6.52 5.52
CA ALA A 31 -12.02 7.21 6.17
C ALA A 31 -11.31 8.23 5.26
N LEU A 32 -11.25 7.96 3.94
CA LEU A 32 -10.61 8.84 2.96
C LEU A 32 -11.52 9.97 2.48
N ALA A 33 -12.85 9.83 2.58
CA ALA A 33 -13.81 10.81 2.07
C ALA A 33 -13.57 12.27 2.53
N PRO A 34 -13.20 12.56 3.79
CA PRO A 34 -12.88 13.93 4.21
C PRO A 34 -11.64 14.54 3.55
N HIS A 35 -10.83 13.74 2.86
CA HIS A 35 -9.57 14.12 2.22
C HIS A 35 -9.67 14.14 0.68
N ALA A 36 -10.88 14.22 0.13
CA ALA A 36 -11.11 14.33 -1.30
C ALA A 36 -10.23 15.42 -1.96
N GLY A 37 -9.67 15.11 -3.13
CA GLY A 37 -8.75 15.94 -3.90
C GLY A 37 -7.33 16.03 -3.34
N ALA A 38 -7.09 15.62 -2.09
CA ALA A 38 -5.76 15.67 -1.50
C ALA A 38 -4.83 14.59 -2.03
N ALA A 39 -3.52 14.81 -1.93
CA ALA A 39 -2.53 13.80 -2.23
C ALA A 39 -2.67 12.60 -1.28
N LEU A 40 -2.79 11.39 -1.82
CA LEU A 40 -2.90 10.13 -1.09
C LEU A 40 -1.61 9.33 -1.27
N ALA A 41 -0.88 9.10 -0.18
CA ALA A 41 0.19 8.10 -0.15
C ALA A 41 -0.42 6.71 0.10
N GLY A 42 -0.28 5.80 -0.86
CA GLY A 42 -0.75 4.41 -0.77
C GLY A 42 0.40 3.41 -0.82
N TYR A 43 0.09 2.12 -0.87
CA TYR A 43 1.07 1.06 -1.13
C TYR A 43 0.47 0.00 -2.06
N TRP A 44 1.33 -0.78 -2.70
CA TRP A 44 0.91 -1.96 -3.45
C TRP A 44 1.00 -3.19 -2.54
N PRO A 45 -0.09 -3.92 -2.30
CA PRO A 45 -0.11 -4.97 -1.28
C PRO A 45 0.84 -6.11 -1.65
N ILE A 46 1.58 -6.60 -0.67
CA ILE A 46 2.43 -7.78 -0.79
C ILE A 46 1.89 -8.94 0.06
N ARG A 47 1.96 -10.15 -0.47
CA ARG A 47 1.54 -11.39 0.23
C ARG A 47 0.10 -11.31 0.76
N ASP A 48 -0.06 -11.34 2.08
CA ASP A 48 -1.28 -11.41 2.87
C ASP A 48 -1.69 -10.05 3.45
N GLU A 49 -1.13 -8.96 2.91
CA GLU A 49 -1.58 -7.61 3.26
C GLU A 49 -3.02 -7.37 2.78
N ALA A 50 -3.73 -6.52 3.53
CA ALA A 50 -5.00 -5.98 3.08
C ALA A 50 -4.84 -5.29 1.72
N ASP A 51 -5.86 -5.37 0.87
CA ASP A 51 -5.80 -4.74 -0.45
C ASP A 51 -6.42 -3.32 -0.43
N PRO A 52 -5.61 -2.24 -0.41
CA PRO A 52 -6.14 -0.88 -0.46
C PRO A 52 -6.48 -0.41 -1.89
N ARG A 53 -6.13 -1.19 -2.93
CA ARG A 53 -6.17 -0.73 -4.32
C ARG A 53 -7.58 -0.30 -4.77
N PRO A 54 -8.69 -0.98 -4.39
CA PRO A 54 -10.01 -0.52 -4.79
C PRO A 54 -10.33 0.90 -4.28
N ALA A 55 -10.02 1.19 -3.01
CA ALA A 55 -10.22 2.51 -2.42
C ALA A 55 -9.26 3.56 -3.03
N MET A 56 -7.98 3.20 -3.19
CA MET A 56 -6.98 4.07 -3.84
C MET A 56 -7.38 4.47 -5.26
N ARG A 57 -7.91 3.55 -6.05
CA ARG A 57 -8.38 3.82 -7.43
C ARG A 57 -9.59 4.73 -7.51
N ALA A 58 -10.37 4.82 -6.44
CA ALA A 58 -11.55 5.66 -6.39
C ALA A 58 -11.33 6.99 -5.66
N HIS A 59 -10.14 7.20 -5.10
CA HIS A 59 -9.72 8.48 -4.59
C HIS A 59 -9.55 9.46 -5.76
N ASP A 60 -10.03 10.69 -5.60
CA ASP A 60 -10.09 11.72 -6.64
C ASP A 60 -8.88 12.69 -6.62
N GLY A 61 -7.91 12.45 -5.74
CA GLY A 61 -6.66 13.19 -5.66
C GLY A 61 -5.42 12.43 -6.21
N PRO A 62 -4.25 13.09 -6.24
CA PRO A 62 -3.01 12.48 -6.70
C PRO A 62 -2.61 11.26 -5.84
N LEU A 63 -2.34 10.13 -6.48
CA LEU A 63 -1.94 8.91 -5.78
C LEU A 63 -0.44 8.70 -5.85
N LEU A 64 0.23 8.58 -4.70
CA LEU A 64 1.66 8.34 -4.62
C LEU A 64 1.97 6.95 -4.09
N LEU A 65 2.87 6.23 -4.77
CA LEU A 65 3.34 4.92 -4.37
C LEU A 65 4.81 4.98 -3.90
N PRO A 66 5.19 4.17 -2.89
CA PRO A 66 6.54 4.14 -2.37
C PRO A 66 7.47 3.41 -3.34
N VAL A 67 8.68 3.95 -3.45
CA VAL A 67 9.81 3.36 -4.15
C VAL A 67 10.91 3.08 -3.15
N VAL A 68 11.33 1.83 -3.08
CA VAL A 68 12.50 1.41 -2.29
C VAL A 68 13.74 1.63 -3.14
N THR A 69 14.54 2.63 -2.77
CA THR A 69 15.75 3.02 -3.51
C THR A 69 16.99 2.26 -3.04
N ALA A 70 17.08 1.97 -1.74
CA ALA A 70 18.14 1.16 -1.13
C ALA A 70 17.68 0.60 0.23
N ARG A 71 18.37 -0.43 0.71
CA ARG A 71 18.19 -0.95 2.09
C ARG A 71 18.59 0.13 3.09
N ASP A 72 17.81 0.29 4.16
CA ASP A 72 18.05 1.26 5.25
C ASP A 72 18.04 2.74 4.82
N HIS A 73 17.46 3.05 3.65
CA HIS A 73 17.20 4.41 3.20
C HIS A 73 15.72 4.79 3.34
N PRO A 74 15.40 6.09 3.49
CA PRO A 74 14.02 6.57 3.48
C PRO A 74 13.26 6.19 2.20
N LEU A 75 11.96 5.95 2.32
CA LEU A 75 11.08 5.73 1.16
C LEU A 75 10.92 7.02 0.36
N THR A 76 11.02 6.90 -0.97
CA THR A 76 10.64 7.98 -1.88
C THR A 76 9.24 7.71 -2.42
N PHE A 77 8.35 8.69 -2.34
CA PHE A 77 7.01 8.59 -2.90
C PHE A 77 6.97 9.22 -4.28
N ARG A 78 6.42 8.49 -5.26
CA ARG A 78 6.28 8.97 -6.64
C ARG A 78 4.82 8.92 -7.04
N LEU A 79 4.40 9.95 -7.76
CA LEU A 79 3.07 10.01 -8.35
C LEU A 79 2.87 8.83 -9.31
N TRP A 80 1.73 8.17 -9.16
CA TRP A 80 1.24 7.11 -10.02
C TRP A 80 -0.04 7.57 -10.71
N ARG A 81 -0.09 7.38 -12.02
CA ARG A 81 -1.17 7.79 -12.92
C ARG A 81 -1.85 6.60 -13.61
N GLY A 82 -1.61 5.38 -13.13
CA GLY A 82 -2.14 4.14 -13.74
C GLY A 82 -1.15 3.44 -14.66
N GLU A 83 0.06 3.95 -14.80
CA GLU A 83 1.14 3.30 -15.55
C GLU A 83 1.50 1.93 -14.96
N PRO A 84 2.05 1.01 -15.77
CA PRO A 84 2.58 -0.26 -15.28
C PRO A 84 3.61 -0.05 -14.18
N LEU A 85 3.63 -0.98 -13.22
CA LEU A 85 4.57 -0.97 -12.12
C LEU A 85 5.63 -2.05 -12.34
N GLU A 86 6.88 -1.73 -12.02
CA GLU A 86 8.00 -2.67 -12.15
C GLU A 86 8.06 -3.64 -10.97
N PRO A 87 8.50 -4.90 -11.15
CA PRO A 87 8.77 -5.79 -10.04
C PRO A 87 9.92 -5.26 -9.17
N GLY A 88 9.61 -4.89 -7.93
CA GLY A 88 10.60 -4.46 -6.95
C GLY A 88 11.16 -5.64 -6.12
N PRO A 89 12.33 -5.46 -5.49
CA PRO A 89 13.07 -6.53 -4.79
C PRO A 89 12.35 -7.13 -3.58
N LEU A 90 11.29 -6.47 -3.08
CA LEU A 90 10.47 -6.93 -1.96
C LEU A 90 9.02 -7.26 -2.37
N GLY A 91 8.74 -7.42 -3.66
CA GLY A 91 7.37 -7.55 -4.20
C GLY A 91 6.63 -6.21 -4.28
N THR A 92 7.31 -5.10 -3.99
CA THR A 92 6.80 -3.75 -4.22
C THR A 92 6.65 -3.49 -5.71
N ALA A 93 5.73 -2.62 -6.10
CA ALA A 93 5.49 -2.29 -7.50
C ALA A 93 5.75 -0.79 -7.71
N PRO A 94 7.02 -0.34 -7.77
CA PRO A 94 7.35 1.06 -8.02
C PRO A 94 7.08 1.48 -9.47
N VAL A 95 6.73 2.75 -9.67
CA VAL A 95 6.65 3.39 -10.99
C VAL A 95 8.04 3.50 -11.63
N SER A 96 8.16 3.19 -12.94
CA SER A 96 9.44 3.01 -13.65
C SER A 96 10.37 4.22 -13.54
N TYR A 97 11.68 3.97 -13.46
CA TYR A 97 12.75 4.96 -13.44
C TYR A 97 13.05 5.52 -14.83
N THR A 98 12.11 6.18 -15.51
CA THR A 98 12.53 7.02 -16.64
C THR A 98 13.22 8.25 -16.05
N ARG A 99 14.55 8.27 -16.15
CA ARG A 99 15.38 9.45 -15.89
C ARG A 99 14.82 10.61 -16.72
N LEU A 100 14.56 11.74 -16.07
CA LEU A 100 14.56 13.04 -16.75
C LEU A 100 15.94 13.28 -17.35
#